data_AF-A0A094AZT8-F1
#
_entry.id   AF-A0A094AZT8-F1
#
_cell.length_a   1.000
_cell.length_b   1.000
_cell.length_c   1.000
_cell.angle_alpha   90.00
_cell.angle_beta   90.00
_cell.angle_gamma   90.00
#
_symmetry.space_group_name_H-M   'P 1'
#
loop_
_entity.id
_entity.type
_entity.pdbx_description
1 polymer ?
#
loop_
_entity_poly.entity_id
_entity_poly.type
_entity_poly.pdbx_seq_one_letter_code
_entity_poly.pdbx_strand_id
1 'polypeptide(L)'
;MEADIQIQTFTDALGGASAEPITGSDDPKRPFQVGDDTFTDFKSAATRTCDNQKNACAKIANEGDKDSGLEVSDCDKQQETCKSAQEKATVTSFDSSSSSQAQVVTSDDEFTYFCDP
;
A
#
# COMPACT_ATOMS: atom_id res chain seq x y z
N MET A 1 -5.26 4.86 18.13
CA MET A 1 -5.67 4.63 16.74
C MET A 1 -4.45 4.94 15.93
N GLU A 2 -3.65 3.91 15.64
CA GLU A 2 -2.50 4.02 14.75
C GLU A 2 -3.01 4.60 13.43
N ALA A 3 -2.50 5.76 13.04
CA ALA A 3 -2.75 6.29 11.72
C ALA A 3 -1.99 5.38 10.77
N ASP A 4 -2.73 4.46 10.15
CA ASP A 4 -2.31 3.65 9.03
C ASP A 4 -1.76 4.60 7.97
N ILE A 5 -0.44 4.80 7.94
CA ILE A 5 0.22 5.56 6.88
C ILE A 5 0.08 4.69 5.65
N GLN A 6 -1.05 4.87 4.95
CA GLN A 6 -1.38 4.14 3.76
C GLN A 6 -0.47 4.64 2.64
N ILE A 7 0.67 3.98 2.51
CA ILE A 7 1.64 4.26 1.43
C ILE A 7 1.19 3.69 0.08
N GLN A 8 0.16 2.86 0.06
CA GLN A 8 -0.49 2.42 -1.16
C GLN A 8 -1.45 3.47 -1.73
N THR A 9 -1.38 3.71 -3.02
CA THR A 9 -2.21 4.68 -3.75
C THR A 9 -3.49 4.07 -4.33
N PHE A 10 -3.62 2.75 -4.27
CA PHE A 10 -4.74 2.01 -4.86
C PHE A 10 -5.91 1.87 -3.87
N THR A 11 -7.10 2.30 -4.29
CA THR A 11 -8.32 2.30 -3.45
C THR A 11 -9.53 1.61 -4.08
N ASP A 12 -9.41 1.15 -5.33
CA ASP A 12 -10.54 0.48 -6.00
C ASP A 12 -10.83 -0.88 -5.35
N ALA A 13 -12.11 -1.22 -5.26
CA ALA A 13 -12.60 -2.42 -4.59
C ALA A 13 -13.72 -3.10 -5.40
N LEU A 14 -13.40 -3.68 -6.55
CA LEU A 14 -14.35 -4.42 -7.37
C LEU A 14 -14.97 -5.56 -6.57
N GLY A 15 -16.30 -5.67 -6.64
CA GLY A 15 -17.05 -6.65 -5.85
C GLY A 15 -16.97 -6.44 -4.33
N GLY A 16 -16.41 -5.32 -3.86
CA GLY A 16 -16.14 -5.07 -2.44
C GLY A 16 -14.80 -5.62 -1.93
N ALA A 17 -13.94 -6.15 -2.82
CA ALA A 17 -12.62 -6.64 -2.45
C ALA A 17 -11.56 -5.53 -2.56
N SER A 18 -11.28 -4.88 -1.43
CA SER A 18 -10.22 -3.87 -1.31
C SER A 18 -8.83 -4.50 -1.11
N ALA A 19 -7.80 -3.77 -1.50
CA ALA A 19 -6.41 -4.10 -1.18
C ALA A 19 -6.12 -3.88 0.30
N GLU A 20 -5.48 -4.85 0.95
CA GLU A 20 -5.04 -4.73 2.34
C GLU A 20 -4.00 -3.60 2.48
N PRO A 21 -4.02 -2.83 3.58
CA PRO A 21 -3.03 -1.79 3.78
C PRO A 21 -1.61 -2.37 3.87
N ILE A 22 -0.64 -1.62 3.36
CA ILE A 22 0.78 -1.85 3.60
C ILE A 22 1.16 -0.97 4.79
N THR A 23 1.48 -1.58 5.92
CA THR A 23 1.81 -0.89 7.17
C THR A 23 3.27 -1.11 7.58
N GLY A 24 3.73 -0.36 8.56
CA GLY A 24 5.01 -0.62 9.22
C GLY A 24 4.92 -1.86 10.10
N SER A 25 5.98 -2.68 10.12
CA SER A 25 6.12 -3.80 11.05
C SER A 25 7.04 -3.44 12.23
N ASP A 26 7.03 -4.27 13.27
CA ASP A 26 7.96 -4.17 14.41
C ASP A 26 9.37 -4.74 14.11
N ASP A 27 9.57 -5.39 12.96
CA ASP A 27 10.86 -5.96 12.55
C ASP A 27 11.61 -4.98 11.61
N PRO A 28 12.71 -4.35 12.07
CA PRO A 28 13.48 -3.43 11.22
C PRO A 28 14.11 -4.11 10.00
N LYS A 29 14.24 -5.44 9.98
CA LYS A 29 14.70 -6.19 8.80
C LYS A 29 13.60 -6.44 7.78
N ARG A 30 12.33 -6.38 8.20
CA ARG A 30 11.15 -6.60 7.36
C ARG A 30 10.12 -5.50 7.62
N PRO A 31 10.45 -4.24 7.29
CA PRO A 31 9.70 -3.08 7.78
C PRO A 31 8.29 -2.94 7.19
N PHE A 32 7.95 -3.69 6.14
CA PHE A 32 6.62 -3.64 5.53
C PHE A 32 5.77 -4.81 6.00
N GLN A 33 4.48 -4.59 6.25
CA GLN A 33 3.53 -5.61 6.65
C GLN A 33 2.25 -5.51 5.81
N VAL A 34 1.71 -6.67 5.42
CA VAL A 34 0.40 -6.81 4.76
C VAL A 34 -0.31 -7.98 5.44
N GLY A 35 -1.35 -7.67 6.21
CA GLY A 35 -1.98 -8.66 7.09
C GLY A 35 -0.96 -9.21 8.09
N ASP A 36 -0.73 -10.52 8.06
CA ASP A 36 0.25 -11.23 8.91
C ASP A 36 1.63 -11.43 8.24
N ASP A 37 1.76 -11.07 6.96
CA ASP A 37 3.00 -11.24 6.20
C ASP A 37 3.87 -9.98 6.29
N THR A 38 5.17 -10.14 6.56
CA THR A 38 6.13 -9.02 6.54
C THR A 38 7.12 -9.11 5.38
N PHE A 39 7.66 -7.99 4.91
CA PHE A 39 8.49 -7.91 3.71
C PHE A 39 9.69 -7.00 3.93
N THR A 40 10.79 -7.34 3.26
CA THR A 40 12.04 -6.57 3.27
C THR A 40 11.96 -5.30 2.42
N ASP A 41 11.06 -5.26 1.44
CA ASP A 41 10.92 -4.18 0.47
C ASP A 41 9.45 -3.91 0.12
N PHE A 42 9.18 -2.66 -0.25
CA PHE A 42 7.85 -2.19 -0.62
C PHE A 42 7.26 -2.94 -1.82
N LYS A 43 8.07 -3.26 -2.83
CA LYS A 43 7.57 -3.91 -4.05
C LYS A 43 6.99 -5.29 -3.77
N SER A 44 7.64 -6.06 -2.90
CA SER A 44 7.14 -7.36 -2.46
C SER A 44 5.83 -7.21 -1.66
N ALA A 45 5.76 -6.25 -0.73
CA ALA A 45 4.53 -5.97 0.02
C ALA A 45 3.38 -5.50 -0.89
N ALA A 46 3.68 -4.60 -1.83
CA ALA A 46 2.74 -4.09 -2.83
C ALA A 46 2.20 -5.20 -3.74
N THR A 47 3.05 -6.14 -4.14
CA THR A 47 2.61 -7.31 -4.89
C THR A 47 1.68 -8.18 -4.04
N ARG A 48 2.04 -8.41 -2.76
CA ARG A 48 1.22 -9.21 -1.84
C ARG A 48 -0.17 -8.63 -1.66
N THR A 49 -0.30 -7.33 -1.40
CA THR A 49 -1.63 -6.72 -1.20
C THR A 49 -2.50 -6.84 -2.44
N CYS A 50 -1.95 -6.62 -3.64
CA CYS A 50 -2.70 -6.79 -4.89
C CYS A 50 -3.09 -8.25 -5.15
N ASP A 51 -2.24 -9.21 -4.79
CA ASP A 51 -2.56 -10.64 -4.92
C ASP A 51 -3.67 -11.06 -3.93
N ASN A 52 -3.64 -10.54 -2.70
CA ASN A 52 -4.67 -10.80 -1.69
C ASN A 52 -6.01 -10.19 -2.11
N GLN A 53 -5.98 -8.96 -2.62
CA GLN A 53 -7.11 -8.26 -3.23
C GLN A 53 -7.76 -9.11 -4.33
N LYS A 54 -6.96 -9.61 -5.27
CA LYS A 54 -7.42 -10.47 -6.36
C LYS A 54 -8.05 -11.76 -5.85
N ASN A 55 -7.44 -12.39 -4.85
CA ASN A 55 -7.99 -13.63 -4.26
C ASN A 55 -9.33 -13.39 -3.58
N ALA A 56 -9.48 -12.28 -2.84
CA ALA A 56 -10.74 -11.87 -2.26
C ALA A 56 -11.80 -11.59 -3.34
N CYS A 57 -11.44 -10.84 -4.38
CA CYS A 57 -12.32 -10.57 -5.52
C CYS A 57 -12.75 -11.88 -6.21
N ALA A 58 -11.81 -12.78 -6.49
CA ALA A 58 -12.09 -14.05 -7.14
C ALA A 58 -12.98 -14.94 -6.27
N LYS A 59 -12.82 -14.91 -4.94
CA LYS A 59 -13.73 -15.60 -4.02
C LYS A 59 -15.15 -15.06 -4.15
N ILE A 60 -15.31 -13.74 -4.20
CA ILE A 60 -16.62 -13.09 -4.40
C ILE A 60 -17.21 -13.44 -5.77
N ALA A 61 -16.41 -13.42 -6.84
CA ALA A 61 -16.85 -13.81 -8.18
C ALA A 61 -17.32 -15.27 -8.25
N ASN A 62 -16.64 -16.17 -7.52
CA ASN A 62 -16.98 -17.59 -7.50
C ASN A 62 -18.16 -17.92 -6.58
N GLU A 63 -18.33 -17.19 -5.48
CA GLU A 63 -19.42 -17.38 -4.51
C GLU A 63 -20.67 -16.58 -4.84
N GLY A 64 -20.53 -15.51 -5.63
CA GLY A 64 -21.60 -14.59 -5.96
C GLY A 64 -22.63 -15.16 -6.92
N ASP A 65 -23.81 -14.54 -6.92
CA ASP A 65 -24.83 -14.81 -7.93
C ASP A 65 -24.29 -14.48 -9.31
N LYS A 66 -24.57 -15.37 -10.28
CA LYS A 66 -24.17 -15.19 -11.68
C LYS A 66 -24.74 -13.88 -12.27
N ASP A 67 -25.82 -13.37 -11.70
CA ASP A 67 -26.45 -12.10 -12.08
C ASP A 67 -25.61 -10.87 -11.73
N SER A 68 -24.61 -10.99 -10.84
CA SER A 68 -23.67 -9.89 -10.57
C SER A 68 -22.78 -9.56 -11.78
N GLY A 69 -22.61 -10.50 -12.71
CA GLY A 69 -21.73 -10.37 -13.88
C GLY A 69 -20.24 -10.23 -13.53
N LEU A 70 -19.86 -10.38 -12.26
CA LEU A 70 -18.48 -10.29 -11.82
C LEU A 70 -17.72 -11.56 -12.20
N GLU A 71 -16.71 -11.43 -13.05
CA GLU A 71 -15.87 -12.55 -13.45
C GLU A 71 -14.50 -12.50 -12.75
N VAL A 72 -13.87 -13.67 -12.60
CA VAL A 72 -12.48 -13.75 -12.11
C VAL A 72 -11.52 -12.96 -13.02
N SER A 73 -11.83 -12.87 -14.31
CA SER A 73 -11.07 -12.08 -15.28
C SER A 73 -11.10 -10.56 -14.99
N ASP A 74 -12.16 -10.05 -14.35
CA ASP A 74 -12.22 -8.65 -13.92
C ASP A 74 -11.37 -8.42 -12.67
N CYS A 75 -11.28 -9.42 -11.79
CA CYS A 75 -10.36 -9.40 -10.65
C CYS A 75 -8.89 -9.40 -11.10
N ASP A 76 -8.55 -10.11 -12.18
CA ASP A 76 -7.21 -10.08 -12.77
C ASP A 76 -6.87 -8.66 -13.30
N LYS A 77 -7.81 -8.00 -14.00
CA LYS A 77 -7.61 -6.61 -14.46
C LYS A 77 -7.43 -5.63 -13.30
N GLN A 78 -8.18 -5.82 -12.22
CA GLN A 78 -8.05 -5.00 -11.03
C GLN A 78 -6.69 -5.22 -10.36
N GLN A 79 -6.19 -6.45 -10.30
CA GLN A 79 -4.85 -6.76 -9.81
C GLN A 79 -3.75 -6.04 -10.60
N GLU A 80 -3.84 -6.02 -11.93
CA GLU A 80 -2.90 -5.30 -12.80
C GLU A 80 -2.94 -3.79 -12.55
N THR A 81 -4.15 -3.24 -12.36
CA THR A 81 -4.35 -1.83 -12.02
C THR A 81 -3.75 -1.51 -10.65
N CYS A 82 -3.96 -2.39 -9.67
CA CYS A 82 -3.35 -2.30 -8.35
C CYS A 82 -1.82 -2.26 -8.46
N LYS A 83 -1.21 -3.25 -9.14
CA LYS A 83 0.25 -3.30 -9.33
C LYS A 83 0.78 -2.04 -10.02
N SER A 84 0.10 -1.57 -11.07
CA SER A 84 0.45 -0.36 -11.80
C SER A 84 0.36 0.91 -10.94
N ALA A 85 -0.59 0.98 -10.01
CA ALA A 85 -0.72 2.10 -9.08
C ALA A 85 0.42 2.09 -8.04
N GLN A 86 0.78 0.91 -7.53
CA GLN A 86 1.87 0.74 -6.58
C GLN A 86 3.24 1.06 -7.19
N GLU A 87 3.45 0.76 -8.47
CA GLU A 87 4.67 1.16 -9.19
C GLU A 87 4.83 2.68 -9.29
N LYS A 88 3.73 3.43 -9.19
CA LYS A 88 3.71 4.90 -9.19
C LYS A 88 3.73 5.50 -7.78
N ALA A 89 3.78 4.68 -6.74
CA ALA A 89 3.82 5.17 -5.37
C ALA A 89 5.11 5.99 -5.14
N THR A 90 4.94 7.21 -4.63
CA THR A 90 6.06 8.12 -4.33
C THR A 90 6.59 7.93 -2.92
N VAL A 91 5.82 7.27 -2.05
CA VAL A 91 6.22 6.91 -0.68
C VAL A 91 6.35 5.40 -0.62
N THR A 92 7.58 4.91 -0.48
CA THR A 92 7.90 3.47 -0.48
C THR A 92 8.76 3.08 0.73
N SER A 93 8.84 3.93 1.75
CA SER A 93 9.56 3.68 2.99
C SER A 93 8.79 4.26 4.19
N PHE A 94 8.94 3.61 5.33
CA PHE A 94 8.46 4.09 6.63
C PHE A 94 9.54 4.85 7.41
N ASP A 95 10.60 5.29 6.73
CA ASP A 95 11.66 6.13 7.30
C ASP A 95 11.11 7.54 7.50
N SER A 96 10.23 7.64 8.48
CA SER A 96 9.60 8.87 8.95
C SER A 96 9.45 8.76 10.45
N SER A 97 10.55 8.40 11.14
CA SER A 97 10.76 8.91 12.49
C SER A 97 11.15 10.38 12.40
N SER A 98 10.17 11.23 12.08
CA SER A 98 9.89 12.40 12.92
C SER A 98 8.59 13.06 12.47
N SER A 99 7.70 13.19 13.44
CA SER A 99 6.74 14.27 13.59
C SER A 99 5.42 14.15 12.85
N SER A 100 4.37 13.96 13.65
CA SER A 100 3.26 14.91 13.73
C SER A 100 3.69 16.34 13.38
N GLN A 101 3.76 16.66 12.10
CA GLN A 101 3.57 18.00 11.57
C GLN A 101 3.58 17.91 10.05
N ALA A 102 2.49 18.40 9.47
CA ALA A 102 2.54 18.94 8.13
C ALA A 102 3.67 19.98 8.07
N GLN A 103 4.83 19.59 7.57
CA GLN A 103 5.85 20.53 7.16
C GLN A 103 5.91 20.47 5.64
N VAL A 104 5.22 21.45 5.06
CA VAL A 104 5.48 21.96 3.71
C VAL A 104 6.98 22.15 3.54
N VAL A 105 7.66 21.19 2.92
CA VAL A 105 9.01 21.39 2.42
C VAL A 105 8.85 22.02 1.05
N THR A 106 8.67 23.33 1.04
CA THR A 106 8.96 24.12 -0.15
C THR A 106 10.46 23.97 -0.37
N SER A 107 10.85 23.55 -1.56
CA SER A 107 12.23 23.60 -2.04
C SER A 107 12.81 24.96 -1.69
N ASP A 108 13.86 25.01 -0.89
CA ASP A 108 14.97 25.95 -1.02
C ASP A 108 16.01 25.65 0.05
N ASP A 109 17.26 25.56 -0.41
CA ASP A 109 18.51 25.58 0.35
C ASP A 109 18.42 26.36 1.68
N GLU A 110 18.57 25.68 2.82
CA GLU A 110 19.36 26.24 3.92
C GLU A 110 19.92 25.15 4.84
N PHE A 111 21.10 24.65 4.47
CA PHE A 111 22.02 24.03 5.42
C PHE A 111 22.63 25.15 6.28
N THR A 112 21.89 25.67 7.26
CA THR A 112 22.46 26.47 8.37
C THR A 112 22.65 25.59 9.60
N TYR A 113 23.26 24.42 9.37
CA TYR A 113 24.18 23.84 10.33
C TYR A 113 25.49 24.63 10.25
N PHE A 114 25.46 25.87 10.76
CA PHE A 114 26.67 26.60 11.10
C PHE A 114 26.74 26.67 12.62
N CYS A 115 27.84 26.12 13.14
CA CYS A 115 28.32 26.19 14.51
C CYS A 115 27.96 27.52 15.21
N ASP A 116 27.74 27.58 16.52
CA ASP A 116 28.75 27.32 17.57
C ASP A 116 28.12 27.76 18.93
N PRO A 117 28.87 27.70 20.06
CA PRO A 117 28.92 26.68 21.09
C PRO A 117 28.05 26.92 22.35
#